data_AF-A0A662AJG3-F1
#
_entry.id   AF-A0A662AJG3-F1
#
_cell.length_a   1.000
_cell.length_b   1.000
_cell.length_c   1.000
_cell.angle_alpha   90.00
_cell.angle_beta   90.00
_cell.angle_gamma   90.00
#
_symmetry.space_group_name_H-M   'P 1'
#
loop_
_entity.id
_entity.type
_entity.pdbx_description
1 polymer ?
#
loop_
_entity_poly.entity_id
_entity_poly.type
_entity_poly.pdbx_seq_one_letter_code
_entity_poly.pdbx_strand_id
1 'polypeptide(L)'
;MKKRSQLIRRMGFIKDQEGIMNRYLRESSQWKNHLELTRKFICDSFAHTEAETVAVLGSGWLLDVPLDHLIQRFRRIYLVDIHHPIQIRKLTAGMRQVELIEADLSGGAIEKIWQYSRENLSSTQDELVLDQIPLDPPLTHIQADALISVNLLNQLDIILCDYILKQKPFQQEALTPFRTAIQ
;
A
#
# COMPACT_ATOMS: atom_id res chain seq x y z
N MET A 1 3.62 6.85 16.72
CA MET A 1 2.28 6.69 16.10
C MET A 1 1.62 8.00 15.67
N LYS A 2 1.35 9.00 16.54
CA LYS A 2 0.64 10.24 16.16
C LYS A 2 1.26 11.03 14.98
N LYS A 3 2.59 11.13 14.92
CA LYS A 3 3.31 11.83 13.83
C LYS A 3 3.10 11.17 12.46
N ARG A 4 3.19 9.83 12.38
CA ARG A 4 3.00 9.05 11.14
C ARG A 4 1.57 9.16 10.60
N SER A 5 0.57 9.04 11.48
CA SER A 5 -0.85 9.22 11.11
C SER A 5 -1.15 10.61 10.55
N GLN A 6 -0.54 11.66 11.11
CA GLN A 6 -0.67 13.03 10.56
C GLN A 6 0.00 13.16 9.19
N LEU A 7 1.19 12.57 9.02
CA LEU A 7 1.96 12.63 7.80
C LEU A 7 1.26 11.94 6.63
N ILE A 8 0.78 10.70 6.80
CA ILE A 8 0.03 9.98 5.75
C ILE A 8 -1.28 10.71 5.37
N ARG A 9 -1.92 11.37 6.34
CA ARG A 9 -3.11 12.19 6.09
C ARG A 9 -2.76 13.45 5.28
N ARG A 10 -1.66 14.14 5.61
CA ARG A 10 -1.23 15.36 4.91
C ARG A 10 -0.74 15.08 3.49
N MET A 11 -0.10 13.94 3.26
CA MET A 11 0.33 13.52 1.92
C MET A 11 -0.83 12.98 1.07
N GLY A 12 -1.97 12.66 1.67
CA GLY A 12 -3.21 12.33 0.96
C GLY A 12 -3.56 10.85 0.89
N PHE A 13 -2.77 9.95 1.49
CA PHE A 13 -3.02 8.49 1.49
C PHE A 13 -4.42 8.12 1.98
N ILE A 14 -4.88 8.76 3.06
CA ILE A 14 -6.22 8.50 3.63
C ILE A 14 -7.32 8.91 2.64
N LYS A 15 -7.17 10.08 2.01
CA LYS A 15 -8.15 10.59 1.04
C LYS A 15 -8.18 9.73 -0.21
N ASP A 16 -7.02 9.22 -0.64
CA ASP A 16 -6.95 8.32 -1.79
C ASP A 16 -7.65 6.98 -1.51
N GLN A 17 -7.41 6.36 -0.34
CA GLN A 17 -8.15 5.18 0.09
C GLN A 17 -9.66 5.41 0.16
N GLU A 18 -10.12 6.53 0.71
CA GLU A 18 -11.54 6.90 0.69
C GLU A 18 -12.06 7.06 -0.76
N GLY A 19 -11.23 7.61 -1.65
CA GLY A 19 -11.50 7.71 -3.07
C GLY A 19 -11.74 6.35 -3.74
N ILE A 20 -10.94 5.33 -3.42
CA ILE A 20 -11.13 3.96 -3.91
C ILE A 20 -12.50 3.43 -3.50
N MET A 21 -12.85 3.50 -2.21
CA MET A 21 -14.15 3.03 -1.73
C MET A 21 -15.32 3.80 -2.36
N ASN A 22 -15.19 5.12 -2.49
CA ASN A 22 -16.22 5.94 -3.13
C ASN A 22 -16.42 5.58 -4.61
N ARG A 23 -15.34 5.31 -5.35
CA ARG A 23 -15.43 4.82 -6.75
C ARG A 23 -16.11 3.45 -6.79
N TYR A 24 -15.69 2.53 -5.94
CA TYR A 24 -16.29 1.21 -5.83
C TYR A 24 -17.80 1.29 -5.57
N LEU A 25 -18.26 2.12 -4.63
CA LEU A 25 -19.69 2.27 -4.34
C LEU A 25 -20.48 2.82 -5.53
N ARG A 26 -19.92 3.75 -6.31
CA ARG A 26 -20.58 4.33 -7.49
C ARG A 26 -20.62 3.37 -8.69
N GLU A 27 -19.57 2.55 -8.86
CA GLU A 27 -19.33 1.77 -10.07
C GLU A 27 -19.26 0.25 -9.81
N SER A 28 -19.82 -0.20 -8.69
CA SER A 28 -19.69 -1.57 -8.18
C SER A 28 -20.01 -2.66 -9.20
N SER A 29 -20.99 -2.44 -10.07
CA SER A 29 -21.36 -3.38 -11.15
C SER A 29 -20.23 -3.60 -12.15
N GLN A 30 -19.48 -2.56 -12.50
CA GLN A 30 -18.36 -2.62 -13.43
C GLN A 30 -17.13 -3.28 -12.80
N TRP A 31 -16.96 -3.11 -11.49
CA TRP A 31 -15.83 -3.66 -10.74
C TRP A 31 -16.03 -5.15 -10.43
N LYS A 32 -17.27 -5.63 -10.32
CA LYS A 32 -17.60 -6.98 -9.86
C LYS A 32 -16.80 -8.07 -10.57
N ASN A 33 -16.79 -8.09 -11.89
CA ASN A 33 -16.08 -9.11 -12.67
C ASN A 33 -14.57 -9.10 -12.38
N HIS A 34 -13.95 -7.92 -12.34
CA HIS A 34 -12.53 -7.79 -12.04
C HIS A 34 -12.21 -8.30 -10.62
N LEU A 35 -12.99 -7.89 -9.62
CA LEU A 35 -12.78 -8.32 -8.24
C LEU A 35 -13.02 -9.83 -8.05
N GLU A 36 -13.97 -10.42 -8.78
CA GLU A 36 -14.21 -11.87 -8.78
C GLU A 36 -13.05 -12.64 -9.41
N LEU A 37 -12.52 -12.16 -10.54
CA LEU A 37 -11.36 -12.75 -11.20
C LEU A 37 -10.10 -12.69 -10.33
N THR A 38 -9.82 -11.55 -9.68
CA THR A 38 -8.67 -11.43 -8.76
C THR A 38 -8.82 -12.36 -7.57
N ARG A 39 -10.01 -12.42 -6.95
CA ARG A 39 -10.27 -13.37 -5.85
C ARG A 39 -10.06 -14.81 -6.28
N LYS A 40 -10.59 -15.19 -7.45
CA LYS A 40 -10.42 -16.54 -7.99
C LYS A 40 -8.94 -16.86 -8.22
N PHE A 41 -8.21 -15.95 -8.85
CA PHE A 41 -6.78 -16.11 -9.08
C PHE A 41 -6.00 -16.33 -7.78
N ILE A 42 -6.31 -15.55 -6.72
CA ILE A 42 -5.70 -15.71 -5.40
C ILE A 42 -6.02 -17.11 -4.84
N CYS A 43 -7.29 -17.53 -4.85
CA CYS A 43 -7.68 -18.85 -4.34
C CYS A 43 -6.95 -19.98 -5.10
N ASP A 44 -6.93 -19.93 -6.42
CA ASP A 44 -6.33 -20.96 -7.27
C ASP A 44 -4.80 -21.03 -7.07
N SER A 45 -4.13 -19.89 -6.83
CA SER A 45 -2.67 -19.80 -6.65
C SER A 45 -2.16 -20.58 -5.43
N PHE A 46 -3.02 -20.85 -4.44
CA PHE A 46 -2.64 -21.52 -3.19
C PHE A 46 -3.35 -22.86 -2.96
N ALA A 47 -4.05 -23.39 -3.96
CA ALA A 47 -4.76 -24.66 -3.84
C ALA A 47 -3.84 -25.87 -3.54
N HIS A 48 -2.57 -25.80 -3.96
CA HIS A 48 -1.61 -26.91 -3.87
C HIS A 48 -0.26 -26.51 -3.23
N THR A 49 -0.22 -25.39 -2.52
CA THR A 49 0.99 -25.00 -1.77
C THR A 49 1.01 -25.68 -0.40
N GLU A 50 2.17 -25.77 0.24
CA GLU A 50 2.35 -26.17 1.64
C GLU A 50 2.51 -24.96 2.58
N ALA A 51 2.44 -23.72 2.05
CA ALA A 51 2.56 -22.50 2.83
C ALA A 51 1.52 -22.46 3.98
N GLU A 52 1.98 -22.20 5.20
CA GLU A 52 1.11 -22.06 6.38
C GLU A 52 0.76 -20.60 6.66
N THR A 53 1.60 -19.67 6.21
CA THR A 53 1.48 -18.24 6.47
C THR A 53 1.47 -17.42 5.18
N VAL A 54 0.67 -16.36 5.13
CA VAL A 54 0.57 -15.47 3.97
C VAL A 54 0.55 -14.01 4.39
N ALA A 55 1.24 -13.15 3.63
CA ALA A 55 1.13 -11.71 3.77
C ALA A 55 0.47 -11.10 2.52
N VAL A 56 -0.57 -10.29 2.74
CA VAL A 56 -1.31 -9.55 1.74
C VAL A 56 -0.86 -8.09 1.78
N LEU A 57 -0.08 -7.68 0.79
CA LEU A 57 0.50 -6.36 0.64
C LEU A 57 -0.47 -5.46 -0.13
N GLY A 58 -0.80 -4.29 0.45
CA GLY A 58 -1.82 -3.39 -0.10
C GLY A 58 -3.25 -3.79 0.26
N SER A 59 -3.41 -4.48 1.40
CA SER A 59 -4.68 -5.09 1.81
C SER A 59 -5.86 -4.10 1.95
N GLY A 60 -5.60 -2.82 2.24
CA GLY A 60 -6.54 -1.70 2.22
C GLY A 60 -7.97 -2.05 2.66
N TRP A 61 -8.91 -1.98 1.71
CA TRP A 61 -10.34 -2.24 1.90
C TRP A 61 -10.75 -3.72 1.72
N LEU A 62 -9.81 -4.61 1.38
CA LEU A 62 -10.06 -6.03 1.08
C LEU A 62 -11.07 -6.26 -0.06
N LEU A 63 -11.21 -5.30 -0.98
CA LEU A 63 -12.22 -5.35 -2.06
C LEU A 63 -12.00 -6.52 -3.04
N ASP A 64 -10.78 -7.01 -3.18
CA ASP A 64 -10.37 -8.09 -4.08
C ASP A 64 -9.68 -9.24 -3.33
N VAL A 65 -9.59 -9.15 -2.00
CA VAL A 65 -8.98 -10.17 -1.14
C VAL A 65 -10.06 -11.20 -0.73
N PRO A 66 -9.90 -12.49 -1.03
CA PRO A 66 -10.85 -13.53 -0.64
C PRO A 66 -10.63 -13.96 0.82
N LEU A 67 -10.88 -13.04 1.77
CA LEU A 67 -10.49 -13.20 3.17
C LEU A 67 -11.02 -14.51 3.80
N ASP A 68 -12.27 -14.89 3.53
CA ASP A 68 -12.85 -16.13 4.07
C ASP A 68 -12.09 -17.38 3.61
N HIS A 69 -11.68 -17.41 2.34
CA HIS A 69 -10.86 -18.49 1.80
C HIS A 69 -9.47 -18.51 2.43
N LEU A 70 -8.84 -17.34 2.56
CA LEU A 70 -7.52 -17.24 3.19
C LEU A 70 -7.55 -17.72 4.65
N ILE A 71 -8.60 -17.35 5.41
CA ILE A 71 -8.80 -17.75 6.81
C ILE A 71 -8.92 -19.27 6.96
N GLN A 72 -9.54 -19.95 6.00
CA GLN A 72 -9.64 -21.41 5.98
C GLN A 72 -8.34 -22.08 5.54
N ARG A 73 -7.57 -21.42 4.66
CA ARG A 73 -6.36 -21.98 4.07
C ARG A 73 -5.12 -21.79 4.91
N PHE A 74 -4.93 -20.62 5.54
CA PHE A 74 -3.69 -20.24 6.20
C PHE A 74 -3.83 -20.19 7.72
N ARG A 75 -2.78 -20.64 8.41
CA ARG A 75 -2.67 -20.58 9.87
C ARG A 75 -2.46 -19.16 10.38
N ARG A 76 -1.78 -18.32 9.60
CA ARG A 76 -1.53 -16.90 9.91
C ARG A 76 -1.64 -16.06 8.64
N ILE A 77 -2.32 -14.92 8.74
CA ILE A 77 -2.54 -13.98 7.65
C ILE A 77 -2.10 -12.60 8.14
N TYR A 78 -1.13 -12.01 7.46
CA TYR A 78 -0.73 -10.63 7.68
C TYR A 78 -1.39 -9.74 6.64
N LEU A 79 -2.29 -8.85 7.05
CA LEU A 79 -2.87 -7.83 6.18
C LEU A 79 -2.06 -6.57 6.34
N VAL A 80 -1.28 -6.24 5.31
CA VAL A 80 -0.30 -5.17 5.35
C VAL A 80 -0.77 -4.00 4.50
N ASP A 81 -0.79 -2.80 5.06
CA ASP A 81 -1.11 -1.57 4.35
C ASP A 81 -0.49 -0.36 5.05
N ILE A 82 -0.45 0.82 4.41
CA ILE A 82 -0.11 2.07 5.08
C ILE A 82 -1.19 2.49 6.08
N HIS A 83 -2.44 2.09 5.83
CA HIS A 83 -3.58 2.34 6.71
C HIS A 83 -4.70 1.32 6.53
N HIS A 84 -5.29 0.88 7.64
CA HIS A 84 -6.53 0.08 7.62
C HIS A 84 -7.75 0.88 8.09
N PRO A 85 -8.81 0.97 7.27
CA PRO A 85 -10.06 1.61 7.65
C PRO A 85 -10.72 0.96 8.88
N ILE A 86 -11.48 1.74 9.64
CA ILE A 86 -12.12 1.27 10.88
C ILE A 86 -13.06 0.08 10.66
N GLN A 87 -13.71 0.01 9.49
CA GLN A 87 -14.56 -1.10 9.08
C GLN A 87 -13.76 -2.41 8.98
N ILE A 88 -12.56 -2.36 8.39
CA ILE A 88 -11.67 -3.52 8.25
C ILE A 88 -11.10 -3.93 9.60
N ARG A 89 -10.74 -2.96 10.45
CA ARG A 89 -10.31 -3.21 11.83
C ARG A 89 -11.39 -3.92 12.64
N LYS A 90 -12.64 -3.49 12.52
CA LYS A 90 -13.78 -4.13 13.19
C LYS A 90 -14.06 -5.52 12.64
N LEU A 91 -14.03 -5.69 11.32
CA LEU A 91 -14.21 -6.98 10.66
C LEU A 91 -13.19 -8.02 11.16
N THR A 92 -11.93 -7.62 11.31
CA THR A 92 -10.82 -8.51 11.64
C THR A 92 -10.56 -8.69 13.13
N ALA A 93 -11.14 -7.85 14.00
CA ALA A 93 -10.88 -7.85 15.45
C ALA A 93 -11.11 -9.20 16.15
N GLY A 94 -12.04 -10.02 15.65
CA GLY A 94 -12.34 -11.35 16.21
C GLY A 94 -11.54 -12.50 15.59
N MET A 95 -10.76 -12.24 14.54
CA MET A 95 -10.11 -13.26 13.73
C MET A 95 -8.69 -13.52 14.26
N ARG A 96 -8.52 -14.59 15.06
CA ARG A 96 -7.24 -14.87 15.75
C ARG A 96 -6.07 -15.13 14.81
N GLN A 97 -6.31 -15.65 13.60
CA GLN A 97 -5.26 -15.86 12.60
C GLN A 97 -4.93 -14.61 11.77
N VAL A 98 -5.68 -13.52 11.89
CA VAL A 98 -5.48 -12.31 11.09
C VAL A 98 -4.78 -11.23 11.92
N GLU A 99 -3.72 -10.67 11.37
CA GLU A 99 -2.96 -9.58 11.97
C GLU A 99 -2.91 -8.39 11.01
N LEU A 100 -3.33 -7.22 11.49
CA LEU A 100 -3.24 -5.97 10.73
C LEU A 100 -1.89 -5.30 10.99
N ILE A 101 -1.12 -5.08 9.94
CA ILE A 101 0.20 -4.44 10.00
C ILE A 101 0.16 -3.12 9.24
N GLU A 102 0.32 -2.02 9.96
CA GLU A 102 0.49 -0.70 9.34
C GLU A 102 1.96 -0.42 9.01
N ALA A 103 2.35 -0.61 7.75
CA ALA A 103 3.73 -0.50 7.27
C ALA A 103 3.85 0.43 6.05
N ASP A 104 4.97 1.15 5.95
CA ASP A 104 5.32 1.88 4.74
C ASP A 104 6.07 0.91 3.83
N LEU A 105 5.37 0.45 2.79
CA LEU A 105 5.90 -0.54 1.85
C LEU A 105 6.83 0.08 0.81
N SER A 106 6.93 1.41 0.75
CA SER A 106 7.89 2.14 -0.10
C SER A 106 9.30 2.23 0.51
N GLY A 107 9.56 1.54 1.63
CA GLY A 107 10.87 1.54 2.27
C GLY A 107 11.27 2.87 2.93
N GLY A 108 10.28 3.59 3.46
CA GLY A 108 10.49 4.87 4.14
C GLY A 108 10.49 6.09 3.22
N ALA A 109 10.18 5.93 1.93
CA ALA A 109 10.12 7.04 0.97
C ALA A 109 9.10 8.10 1.40
N ILE A 110 7.99 7.72 2.05
CA ILE A 110 6.98 8.66 2.53
C ILE A 110 7.60 9.68 3.50
N GLU A 111 8.33 9.22 4.51
CA GLU A 111 8.93 10.10 5.51
C GLU A 111 10.06 10.96 4.91
N LYS A 112 10.90 10.36 4.07
CA LYS A 112 12.04 11.04 3.44
C LYS A 112 11.58 12.15 2.49
N ILE A 113 10.56 11.89 1.66
CA ILE A 113 9.95 12.92 0.79
C ILE A 113 9.29 14.03 1.60
N TRP A 114 8.59 13.68 2.68
CA TRP A 114 7.98 14.68 3.55
C TRP A 114 9.01 15.61 4.18
N GLN A 115 10.13 15.07 4.68
CA GLN A 115 11.22 15.86 5.25
C GLN A 115 11.85 16.76 4.19
N TYR A 116 12.23 16.19 3.04
CA TYR A 116 12.81 16.93 1.92
C TYR A 116 11.93 18.10 1.47
N SER A 117 10.62 17.84 1.32
CA SER A 117 9.63 18.85 0.97
C SER A 117 9.66 20.03 1.92
N ARG A 118 9.74 19.79 3.23
CA ARG A 118 9.71 20.85 4.26
C ARG A 118 10.99 21.66 4.32
N GLU A 119 12.13 21.05 4.06
CA GLU A 119 13.44 21.70 4.10
C GLU A 119 13.69 22.54 2.84
N ASN A 120 13.10 22.15 1.70
CA ASN A 120 13.32 22.77 0.40
C ASN A 120 12.14 23.64 -0.09
N LEU A 121 11.26 24.08 0.82
CA LEU A 121 10.11 24.97 0.50
C LEU A 121 10.53 26.30 -0.17
N SER A 122 11.77 26.74 0.05
CA SER A 122 12.30 28.03 -0.40
C SER A 122 13.37 27.95 -1.50
N SER A 123 13.84 26.76 -1.86
CA SER A 123 14.88 26.57 -2.89
C SER A 123 14.27 26.19 -4.23
N THR A 124 14.25 27.16 -5.15
CA THR A 124 13.77 26.99 -6.53
C THR A 124 14.75 26.22 -7.43
N GLN A 125 15.98 25.94 -6.97
CA GLN A 125 17.08 25.47 -7.82
C GLN A 125 17.58 24.05 -7.56
N ASP A 126 17.20 23.40 -6.45
CA ASP A 126 17.69 22.06 -6.18
C ASP A 126 16.92 21.03 -7.02
N GLU A 127 17.61 20.44 -8.01
CA GLU A 127 17.23 19.20 -8.67
C GLU A 127 16.91 18.16 -7.59
N LEU A 128 15.73 17.55 -7.68
CA LEU A 128 15.32 16.51 -6.75
C LEU A 128 16.24 15.30 -6.96
N VAL A 129 17.21 15.11 -6.07
CA VAL A 129 18.09 13.94 -6.10
C VAL A 129 17.36 12.76 -5.45
N LEU A 130 16.28 12.31 -6.09
CA LEU A 130 15.47 11.19 -5.63
C LEU A 130 16.24 9.88 -5.62
N ASP A 131 17.23 9.76 -6.51
CA ASP A 131 18.10 8.60 -6.71
C ASP A 131 18.97 8.28 -5.49
N GLN A 132 19.09 9.21 -4.55
CA GLN A 132 19.87 9.06 -3.32
C GLN A 132 19.02 8.82 -2.08
N ILE A 133 17.68 8.69 -2.21
CA ILE A 133 16.84 8.36 -1.06
C ILE A 133 17.12 6.89 -0.71
N PRO A 134 17.83 6.59 0.40
CA PRO A 134 18.05 5.20 0.78
C PRO A 134 16.67 4.59 1.07
N LEU A 135 16.39 3.40 0.58
CA LEU A 135 15.15 2.68 0.90
C LEU A 135 15.49 1.50 1.80
N ASP A 136 14.71 1.35 2.87
CA ASP A 136 14.87 0.27 3.82
C ASP A 136 13.92 -0.87 3.44
N PRO A 137 14.36 -2.15 3.40
CA PRO A 137 13.47 -3.25 3.13
C PRO A 137 12.27 -3.22 4.10
N PRO A 138 11.03 -3.14 3.61
CA PRO A 138 9.87 -3.15 4.48
C PRO A 138 9.69 -4.56 5.08
N LEU A 139 8.94 -4.67 6.17
CA LEU A 139 8.47 -5.96 6.71
C LEU A 139 9.56 -6.90 7.25
N THR A 140 10.74 -6.39 7.63
CA THR A 140 11.83 -7.18 8.24
C THR A 140 11.48 -7.94 9.54
N HIS A 141 10.34 -7.61 10.15
CA HIS A 141 9.86 -8.22 11.39
C HIS A 141 8.80 -9.32 11.17
N ILE A 142 8.37 -9.55 9.92
CA ILE A 142 7.47 -10.65 9.58
C ILE A 142 8.15 -11.64 8.64
N GLN A 143 7.79 -12.91 8.81
CA GLN A 143 8.17 -13.98 7.91
C GLN A 143 6.88 -14.66 7.47
N ALA A 144 6.62 -14.62 6.16
CA ALA A 144 5.48 -15.27 5.54
C ALA A 144 5.98 -16.24 4.47
N ASP A 145 5.38 -17.41 4.40
CA ASP A 145 5.72 -18.45 3.42
C ASP A 145 5.23 -18.06 2.01
N ALA A 146 4.18 -17.24 1.95
CA ALA A 146 3.58 -16.74 0.73
C ALA A 146 3.33 -15.23 0.79
N LEU A 147 3.41 -14.59 -0.38
CA LEU A 147 3.12 -13.17 -0.56
C LEU A 147 2.05 -12.97 -1.63
N ILE A 148 1.11 -12.08 -1.35
CA ILE A 148 0.11 -11.59 -2.30
C ILE A 148 0.28 -10.08 -2.37
N SER A 149 0.51 -9.52 -3.56
CA SER A 149 0.41 -8.07 -3.77
C SER A 149 -0.93 -7.75 -4.43
N VAL A 150 -1.78 -6.97 -3.76
CA VAL A 150 -3.04 -6.48 -4.31
C VAL A 150 -2.95 -4.97 -4.53
N ASN A 151 -2.99 -4.55 -5.80
CA ASN A 151 -2.99 -3.15 -6.23
C ASN A 151 -1.84 -2.27 -5.70
N LEU A 152 -0.81 -2.86 -5.10
CA LEU A 152 0.25 -2.11 -4.44
C LEU A 152 1.46 -1.87 -5.34
N LEU A 153 2.07 -2.91 -5.90
CA LEU A 153 3.34 -2.79 -6.64
C LEU A 153 3.23 -1.83 -7.84
N ASN A 154 2.08 -1.78 -8.50
CA ASN A 154 1.85 -0.87 -9.61
C ASN A 154 1.41 0.55 -9.19
N GLN A 155 1.18 0.80 -7.90
CA GLN A 155 0.63 2.07 -7.40
C GLN A 155 1.47 2.71 -6.28
N LEU A 156 2.53 2.05 -5.83
CA LEU A 156 3.31 2.44 -4.65
C LEU A 156 3.95 3.83 -4.78
N ASP A 157 4.32 4.21 -6.00
CA ASP A 157 4.94 5.48 -6.36
C ASP A 157 3.94 6.61 -6.64
N ILE A 158 2.66 6.30 -6.91
CA ILE A 158 1.69 7.26 -7.46
C ILE A 158 1.50 8.46 -6.53
N ILE A 159 1.13 8.21 -5.27
CA ILE A 159 0.86 9.29 -4.30
C ILE A 159 2.14 10.08 -3.99
N LEU A 160 3.29 9.40 -3.98
CA LEU A 160 4.59 10.02 -3.75
C LEU A 160 4.97 10.96 -4.88
N CYS A 161 4.84 10.49 -6.14
CA CYS A 161 5.06 11.30 -7.33
C CYS A 161 4.10 12.49 -7.41
N ASP A 162 2.81 12.27 -7.18
CA ASP A 162 1.80 13.33 -7.18
C ASP A 162 2.09 14.40 -6.12
N TYR A 163 2.59 13.98 -4.95
CA TYR A 163 2.98 14.89 -3.89
C TYR A 163 4.20 15.74 -4.27
N ILE A 164 5.21 15.14 -4.91
CA ILE A 164 6.40 15.84 -5.41
C ILE A 164 6.01 16.84 -6.53
N LEU A 165 5.22 16.40 -7.52
CA LEU A 165 4.82 17.24 -8.66
C LEU A 165 3.99 18.44 -8.25
N LYS A 166 3.14 18.32 -7.22
CA LYS A 166 2.40 19.47 -6.68
C LYS A 166 3.31 20.58 -6.14
N GLN A 167 4.54 20.25 -5.78
CA GLN A 167 5.51 21.21 -5.24
C GLN A 167 6.45 21.74 -6.33
N LYS A 168 6.85 20.87 -7.26
CA LYS A 168 7.74 21.21 -8.39
C LYS A 168 7.18 20.65 -9.71
N PRO A 169 6.16 21.28 -10.32
CA PRO A 169 5.41 20.72 -11.45
C PRO A 169 6.22 20.54 -12.74
N PHE A 170 7.39 21.17 -12.86
CA PHE A 170 8.23 21.11 -14.07
C PHE A 170 9.33 20.03 -14.01
N GLN A 171 9.34 19.15 -13.01
CA GLN A 171 10.38 18.11 -12.81
C GLN A 171 9.89 16.69 -13.14
N GLN A 172 8.96 16.52 -14.07
CA GLN A 172 8.33 15.21 -14.36
C GLN A 172 9.33 14.16 -14.85
N GLU A 173 10.31 14.55 -15.67
CA GLU A 173 11.36 13.67 -16.20
C GLU A 173 12.29 13.13 -15.10
N ALA A 174 12.49 13.91 -14.03
CA ALA A 174 13.33 13.57 -12.88
C ALA A 174 12.71 12.52 -11.94
N LEU A 175 11.44 12.14 -12.16
CA LEU A 175 10.78 11.11 -11.34
C LEU A 175 11.09 9.68 -11.80
N THR A 176 11.61 9.49 -13.01
CA THR A 176 11.82 8.15 -13.58
C THR A 176 12.68 7.25 -12.69
N PRO A 177 13.87 7.69 -12.22
CA PRO A 177 14.71 6.81 -11.41
C PRO A 177 14.08 6.50 -10.04
N PHE A 178 13.33 7.47 -9.48
CA PHE A 178 12.57 7.27 -8.24
C PHE A 178 11.50 6.19 -8.37
N ARG A 179 10.75 6.19 -9.47
CA ARG A 179 9.74 5.17 -9.75
C ARG A 179 10.38 3.79 -9.84
N THR A 180 11.52 3.69 -10.54
CA THR A 180 12.30 2.44 -10.65
C THR A 180 12.84 1.97 -9.31
N ALA A 181 13.17 2.86 -8.37
CA ALA A 181 13.67 2.47 -7.06
C ALA A 181 12.57 1.87 -6.15
N ILE A 182 11.31 2.21 -6.38
CA ILE A 182 10.18 1.81 -5.51
C ILE A 182 9.40 0.61 -6.05
N GLN A 183 9.31 0.46 -7.37
CA GLN A 183 8.56 -0.61 -8.05
C GLN A 183 9.41 -1.87 -8.26
#